data_AF-A0A838FEI0-F1
#
_entry.id   AF-A0A838FEI0-F1
#
_cell.length_a   1.000
_cell.length_b   1.000
_cell.length_c   1.000
_cell.angle_alpha   90.00
_cell.angle_beta   90.00
_cell.angle_gamma   90.00
#
_symmetry.space_group_name_H-M   'P 1'
#
loop_
_entity.id
_entity.type
_entity.pdbx_description
1 polymer ?
#
loop_
_entity_poly.entity_id
_entity_poly.type
_entity_poly.pdbx_seq_one_letter_code
_entity_poly.pdbx_strand_id
1 'polypeptide(L)'
;DPLLPYVGIPEIESPYGPLFTLLTVALVPLGPALGMWALKIVAVTAGLGCAALTWSCARRLGRPPLAPTLFVALNPLFLVYGVGGAHNDMVMAVAMLAGVRVALGSGTRAGPLGAAAVVSAAATKATAGLVLPFVILGARRRLRALGGALAGTAVLGLIALLAFGTGLLGYLDVLARQGRSVSTYSIWLDLARLGGWATVPPGMKLVLGVIFAAVLAASLVQTARGHDWIAGAGWAVLALLVLTTWLLPWYVALLLPLAALAPSRRLRAATLAFCALLLVTRLPLLLA
;
A
#
# COMPACT_ATOMS: atom_id res chain seq x y z
N ASP A 1 -9.82 -9.80 -29.19
CA ASP A 1 -10.34 -10.12 -27.84
C ASP A 1 -11.42 -9.12 -27.47
N PRO A 2 -12.62 -9.55 -27.02
CA PRO A 2 -13.74 -8.65 -26.71
C PRO A 2 -13.49 -7.69 -25.53
N LEU A 3 -12.49 -7.95 -24.69
CA LEU A 3 -12.09 -7.07 -23.60
C LEU A 3 -11.05 -6.02 -24.00
N LEU A 4 -10.35 -6.20 -25.13
CA LEU A 4 -9.30 -5.27 -25.57
C LEU A 4 -9.76 -3.81 -25.69
N PRO A 5 -11.00 -3.50 -26.18
CA PRO A 5 -11.50 -2.13 -26.22
C PRO A 5 -11.67 -1.47 -24.84
N TYR A 6 -11.73 -2.25 -23.76
CA TYR A 6 -11.89 -1.78 -22.39
C TYR A 6 -10.56 -1.71 -21.63
N VAL A 7 -9.45 -2.15 -22.23
CA VAL A 7 -8.11 -1.98 -21.67
C VAL A 7 -7.72 -0.53 -21.83
N GLY A 8 -7.73 0.22 -20.72
CA GLY A 8 -7.56 1.67 -20.75
C GLY A 8 -6.23 2.14 -21.32
N ILE A 9 -5.12 1.41 -21.12
CA ILE A 9 -3.81 1.78 -21.66
C ILE A 9 -3.02 0.51 -22.01
N PRO A 10 -3.04 0.05 -23.27
CA PRO A 10 -2.42 -1.21 -23.67
C PRO A 10 -0.89 -1.20 -23.66
N GLU A 11 -0.22 -0.03 -23.76
CA GLU A 11 1.26 0.07 -23.80
C GLU A 11 1.93 0.42 -22.46
N ILE A 12 1.23 0.35 -21.31
CA ILE A 12 1.88 0.62 -20.01
C ILE A 12 2.63 -0.61 -19.49
N GLU A 13 3.92 -0.42 -19.26
CA GLU A 13 4.74 -1.35 -18.49
C GLU A 13 4.24 -1.43 -17.05
N SER A 14 4.09 -2.66 -16.54
CA SER A 14 3.60 -2.90 -15.18
C SER A 14 4.56 -2.34 -14.13
N PRO A 15 4.11 -1.43 -13.23
CA PRO A 15 4.91 -0.93 -12.12
C PRO A 15 4.87 -1.82 -10.87
N TYR A 16 4.29 -3.02 -11.01
CA TYR A 16 4.09 -3.94 -9.90
C TYR A 16 5.31 -4.83 -9.69
N GLY A 17 5.52 -5.24 -8.45
CA GLY A 17 6.69 -6.02 -8.09
C GLY A 17 6.63 -7.46 -8.62
N PRO A 18 7.73 -8.21 -8.44
CA PRO A 18 7.88 -9.55 -9.02
C PRO A 18 6.83 -10.56 -8.52
N LEU A 19 6.36 -10.45 -7.28
CA LEU A 19 5.38 -11.40 -6.74
C LEU A 19 4.01 -11.24 -7.42
N PHE A 20 3.57 -9.99 -7.62
CA PHE A 20 2.32 -9.74 -8.33
C PHE A 20 2.44 -10.10 -9.81
N THR A 21 3.59 -9.81 -10.41
CA THR A 21 3.87 -10.13 -11.82
C THR A 21 3.80 -11.64 -12.04
N LEU A 22 4.45 -12.45 -11.18
CA LEU A 22 4.34 -13.91 -11.22
C LEU A 22 2.90 -14.40 -11.08
N LEU A 23 2.14 -13.82 -10.15
CA LEU A 23 0.72 -14.13 -9.98
C LEU A 23 -0.06 -13.87 -11.27
N THR A 24 0.17 -12.74 -11.95
CA THR A 24 -0.53 -12.40 -13.19
C THR A 24 -0.06 -13.25 -14.38
N VAL A 25 1.23 -13.60 -14.45
CA VAL A 25 1.77 -14.48 -15.50
C VAL A 25 1.13 -15.86 -15.42
N ALA A 26 0.90 -16.38 -14.21
CA ALA A 26 0.20 -17.65 -14.02
C ALA A 26 -1.25 -17.66 -14.55
N LEU A 27 -1.86 -16.48 -14.77
CA LEU A 27 -3.22 -16.34 -15.31
C LEU A 27 -3.24 -16.24 -16.83
N VAL A 28 -2.09 -16.08 -17.49
CA VAL A 28 -2.00 -15.93 -18.96
C VAL A 28 -2.71 -17.06 -19.73
N PRO A 29 -2.57 -18.36 -19.35
CA PRO A 29 -3.25 -19.45 -20.06
C PRO A 29 -4.77 -19.39 -20.05
N LEU A 30 -5.37 -18.63 -19.12
CA LEU A 30 -6.83 -18.47 -19.02
C LEU A 30 -7.39 -17.55 -20.13
N GLY A 31 -6.53 -16.80 -20.82
CA GLY A 31 -6.92 -15.74 -21.73
C GLY A 31 -7.48 -14.51 -20.99
N PRO A 32 -7.66 -13.37 -21.68
CA PRO A 32 -7.98 -12.09 -21.03
C PRO A 32 -9.31 -12.08 -20.27
N ALA A 33 -10.36 -12.70 -20.80
CA ALA A 33 -11.68 -12.74 -20.16
C ALA A 33 -11.66 -13.45 -18.81
N LEU A 34 -11.18 -14.68 -18.78
CA LEU A 34 -11.12 -15.46 -17.55
C LEU A 34 -10.00 -14.97 -16.62
N GLY A 35 -8.90 -14.44 -17.17
CA GLY A 35 -7.86 -13.75 -16.40
C GLY A 35 -8.39 -12.55 -15.62
N MET A 36 -9.25 -11.73 -16.23
CA MET A 36 -9.89 -10.60 -15.54
C MET A 36 -10.81 -11.06 -14.40
N TRP A 37 -11.61 -12.11 -14.62
CA TRP A 37 -12.44 -12.70 -13.57
C TRP A 37 -11.61 -13.31 -12.44
N ALA A 38 -10.51 -13.99 -12.78
CA ALA A 38 -9.56 -14.51 -11.80
C ALA A 38 -8.96 -13.37 -10.94
N LEU A 39 -8.59 -12.24 -11.55
CA LEU A 39 -8.11 -11.07 -10.81
C LEU A 39 -9.19 -10.45 -9.90
N LYS A 40 -10.46 -10.41 -10.35
CA LYS A 40 -11.59 -10.02 -9.48
C LYS A 40 -11.73 -10.95 -8.28
N ILE A 41 -11.67 -12.26 -8.49
CA ILE A 41 -11.72 -13.25 -7.40
C ILE A 41 -10.54 -13.05 -6.44
N VAL A 42 -9.34 -12.85 -6.96
CA VAL A 42 -8.14 -12.54 -6.16
C VAL A 42 -8.33 -11.27 -5.33
N ALA A 43 -8.88 -10.20 -5.90
CA ALA A 43 -9.14 -8.97 -5.16
C ALA A 43 -10.21 -9.13 -4.07
N VAL A 44 -11.30 -9.85 -4.36
CA VAL A 44 -12.36 -10.16 -3.37
C VAL A 44 -11.81 -11.00 -2.22
N THR A 45 -11.10 -12.09 -2.54
CA THR A 45 -10.50 -12.97 -1.52
C THR A 45 -9.45 -12.25 -0.69
N ALA A 46 -8.62 -11.41 -1.31
CA ALA A 46 -7.66 -10.57 -0.59
C ALA A 46 -8.35 -9.52 0.28
N GLY A 47 -9.46 -8.93 -0.18
CA GLY A 47 -10.28 -7.99 0.59
C GLY A 47 -10.90 -8.63 1.83
N LEU A 48 -11.49 -9.83 1.68
CA LEU A 48 -11.98 -10.64 2.80
C LEU A 48 -10.83 -11.03 3.75
N GLY A 49 -9.68 -11.39 3.20
CA GLY A 49 -8.45 -11.64 3.96
C GLY A 49 -8.01 -10.42 4.78
N CYS A 50 -8.11 -9.21 4.22
CA CYS A 50 -7.81 -7.98 4.95
C CYS A 50 -8.75 -7.78 6.15
N ALA A 51 -10.05 -8.04 5.99
CA ALA A 51 -11.01 -7.98 7.09
C ALA A 51 -10.67 -9.00 8.18
N ALA A 52 -10.45 -10.27 7.80
CA ALA A 52 -10.10 -11.34 8.72
C ALA A 52 -8.78 -11.09 9.46
N LEU A 53 -7.76 -10.58 8.76
CA LEU A 53 -6.47 -10.27 9.38
C LEU A 53 -6.54 -9.01 10.26
N THR A 54 -7.33 -8.01 9.89
CA THR A 54 -7.58 -6.84 10.75
C THR A 54 -8.24 -7.27 12.06
N TRP A 55 -9.29 -8.10 12.00
CA TRP A 55 -9.91 -8.70 13.17
C TRP A 55 -8.89 -9.46 14.02
N SER A 56 -8.09 -10.30 13.37
CA SER A 56 -7.09 -11.13 14.01
C SER A 56 -5.95 -10.33 14.65
N CYS A 57 -5.56 -9.21 14.06
CA CYS A 57 -4.58 -8.27 14.62
C CYS A 57 -5.16 -7.53 15.83
N ALA A 58 -6.39 -7.03 15.75
CA ALA A 58 -7.05 -6.34 16.85
C ALA A 58 -7.17 -7.24 18.09
N ARG A 59 -7.54 -8.52 17.91
CA ARG A 59 -7.54 -9.50 19.02
C ARG A 59 -6.14 -9.72 19.61
N ARG A 60 -5.10 -9.81 18.77
CA ARG A 60 -3.71 -9.92 19.25
C ARG A 60 -3.23 -8.71 20.02
N LEU A 61 -3.76 -7.52 19.69
CA LEU A 61 -3.52 -6.28 20.42
C LEU A 61 -4.37 -6.16 21.69
N GLY A 62 -5.18 -7.17 22.03
CA GLY A 62 -6.07 -7.16 23.21
C GLY A 62 -7.25 -6.20 23.08
N ARG A 63 -7.70 -5.89 21.86
CA ARG A 63 -8.76 -4.90 21.59
C ARG A 63 -10.00 -5.56 20.97
N PRO A 64 -11.22 -5.01 21.20
CA PRO A 64 -12.42 -5.43 20.50
C PRO A 64 -12.23 -5.32 18.97
N PRO A 65 -12.40 -6.41 18.22
CA PRO A 65 -12.00 -6.45 16.81
C PRO A 65 -13.04 -5.91 15.83
N LEU A 66 -14.30 -5.75 16.26
CA LEU A 66 -15.40 -5.36 15.38
C LEU A 66 -15.16 -3.99 14.73
N ALA A 67 -15.00 -2.94 15.54
CA ALA A 67 -14.82 -1.58 15.05
C ALA A 67 -13.64 -1.40 14.05
N PRO A 68 -12.40 -1.87 14.32
CA PRO A 68 -11.32 -1.75 13.35
C PRO A 68 -11.57 -2.58 12.08
N THR A 69 -12.24 -3.72 12.18
CA THR A 69 -12.59 -4.54 11.01
C THR A 69 -13.59 -3.81 10.12
N LEU A 70 -14.65 -3.25 10.69
CA LEU A 70 -15.64 -2.46 9.95
C LEU A 70 -15.03 -1.19 9.35
N PHE A 71 -14.12 -0.53 10.09
CA PHE A 71 -13.39 0.66 9.60
C PHE A 71 -12.65 0.39 8.28
N VAL A 72 -12.10 -0.82 8.11
CA VAL A 72 -11.44 -1.23 6.86
C VAL A 72 -12.46 -1.77 5.86
N ALA A 73 -13.22 -2.78 6.26
CA ALA A 73 -14.04 -3.58 5.35
C ALA A 73 -15.26 -2.85 4.80
N LEU A 74 -15.80 -1.85 5.53
CA LEU A 74 -16.94 -1.05 5.09
C LEU A 74 -16.52 0.33 4.55
N ASN A 75 -15.22 0.59 4.40
CA ASN A 75 -14.79 1.83 3.78
C ASN A 75 -15.18 1.82 2.28
N PRO A 76 -15.91 2.83 1.78
CA PRO A 76 -16.40 2.82 0.40
C PRO A 76 -15.27 2.85 -0.63
N LEU A 77 -14.14 3.51 -0.34
CA LEU A 77 -12.98 3.48 -1.24
C LEU A 77 -12.34 2.09 -1.30
N PHE A 78 -12.29 1.40 -0.17
CA PHE A 78 -11.80 0.01 -0.11
C PHE A 78 -12.72 -0.94 -0.89
N LEU A 79 -14.03 -0.83 -0.71
CA LEU A 79 -15.01 -1.71 -1.37
C LEU A 79 -15.16 -1.42 -2.87
N VAL A 80 -15.42 -0.17 -3.24
CA VAL A 80 -15.73 0.20 -4.63
C VAL A 80 -14.48 0.19 -5.47
N TYR A 81 -13.46 0.96 -5.06
CA TYR A 81 -12.23 1.06 -5.84
C TYR A 81 -11.33 -0.14 -5.59
N GLY A 82 -11.03 -0.51 -4.34
CA GLY A 82 -10.13 -1.63 -4.06
C GLY A 82 -10.66 -2.98 -4.56
N VAL A 83 -11.75 -3.45 -3.96
CA VAL A 83 -12.32 -4.78 -4.23
C VAL A 83 -13.07 -4.81 -5.56
N GLY A 84 -14.04 -3.91 -5.76
CA GLY A 84 -14.87 -3.86 -6.97
C GLY A 84 -14.07 -3.59 -8.24
N GLY A 85 -13.07 -2.71 -8.14
CA GLY A 85 -12.13 -2.37 -9.21
C GLY A 85 -11.03 -3.41 -9.48
N ALA A 86 -10.98 -4.51 -8.73
CA ALA A 86 -9.98 -5.57 -8.88
C ALA A 86 -8.51 -5.09 -8.76
N HIS A 87 -8.24 -4.12 -7.88
CA HIS A 87 -6.91 -3.55 -7.75
C HIS A 87 -5.97 -4.45 -6.94
N ASN A 88 -4.75 -4.59 -7.45
CA ASN A 88 -3.67 -5.38 -6.84
C ASN A 88 -3.26 -4.88 -5.44
N ASP A 89 -3.61 -3.64 -5.08
CA ASP A 89 -3.47 -3.11 -3.73
C ASP A 89 -4.16 -3.98 -2.67
N MET A 90 -5.20 -4.76 -3.02
CA MET A 90 -5.78 -5.75 -2.12
C MET A 90 -4.79 -6.86 -1.77
N VAL A 91 -4.06 -7.37 -2.77
CA VAL A 91 -3.03 -8.41 -2.59
C VAL A 91 -1.87 -7.85 -1.76
N MET A 92 -1.47 -6.61 -2.02
CA MET A 92 -0.44 -5.92 -1.23
C MET A 92 -0.91 -5.75 0.23
N ALA A 93 -2.13 -5.27 0.45
CA ALA A 93 -2.67 -5.00 1.79
C ALA A 93 -2.82 -6.28 2.61
N VAL A 94 -3.31 -7.38 2.03
CA VAL A 94 -3.46 -8.66 2.74
C VAL A 94 -2.09 -9.25 3.11
N ALA A 95 -1.09 -9.17 2.22
CA ALA A 95 0.27 -9.58 2.50
C ALA A 95 0.91 -8.74 3.62
N MET A 96 0.72 -7.41 3.58
CA MET A 96 1.19 -6.50 4.63
C MET A 96 0.54 -6.86 5.97
N LEU A 97 -0.78 -7.02 6.01
CA LEU A 97 -1.52 -7.40 7.21
C LEU A 97 -1.09 -8.77 7.76
N ALA A 98 -0.78 -9.73 6.89
CA ALA A 98 -0.27 -11.03 7.31
C ALA A 98 1.10 -10.88 7.99
N GLY A 99 1.99 -10.07 7.42
CA GLY A 99 3.28 -9.77 8.05
C GLY A 99 3.16 -9.03 9.38
N VAL A 100 2.28 -8.02 9.45
CA VAL A 100 1.94 -7.32 10.70
C VAL A 100 1.39 -8.32 11.74
N ARG A 101 0.48 -9.20 11.34
CA ARG A 101 -0.12 -10.21 12.21
C ARG A 101 0.93 -11.16 12.79
N VAL A 102 1.92 -11.56 11.99
CA VAL A 102 3.06 -12.39 12.44
C VAL A 102 3.97 -11.58 13.37
N ALA A 103 4.28 -10.33 13.04
CA ALA A 103 5.12 -9.43 13.85
C ALA A 103 4.54 -9.17 15.24
N LEU A 104 3.20 -9.15 15.37
CA LEU A 104 2.47 -9.04 16.64
C LEU A 104 2.53 -10.31 17.51
N GLY A 105 3.20 -11.37 17.06
CA GLY A 105 3.41 -12.58 17.88
C GLY A 105 4.31 -12.33 19.09
N SER A 106 4.13 -13.14 20.14
CA SER A 106 4.93 -13.05 21.38
C SER A 106 6.27 -13.82 21.32
N GLY A 107 6.42 -14.75 20.38
CA GLY A 107 7.60 -15.60 20.25
C GLY A 107 8.83 -14.89 19.70
N THR A 108 10.03 -15.44 19.97
CA THR A 108 11.32 -14.87 19.53
C THR A 108 11.49 -14.80 18.01
N ARG A 109 10.69 -15.58 17.26
CA ARG A 109 10.65 -15.61 15.80
C ARG A 109 9.64 -14.62 15.19
N ALA A 110 8.78 -13.99 16.00
CA ALA A 110 7.73 -13.11 15.50
C ALA A 110 8.30 -11.91 14.73
N GLY A 111 9.35 -11.27 15.27
CA GLY A 111 10.07 -10.17 14.62
C GLY A 111 10.64 -10.54 13.24
N PRO A 112 11.58 -11.51 13.13
CA PRO A 112 12.15 -11.92 11.85
C PRO A 112 11.11 -12.41 10.84
N LEU A 113 10.18 -13.28 11.25
CA LEU A 113 9.17 -13.82 10.34
C LEU A 113 8.18 -12.75 9.89
N GLY A 114 7.80 -11.83 10.78
CA GLY A 114 6.91 -10.72 10.46
C GLY A 114 7.55 -9.74 9.49
N ALA A 115 8.82 -9.38 9.72
CA ALA A 115 9.57 -8.53 8.81
C ALA A 115 9.76 -9.19 7.44
N ALA A 116 10.15 -10.47 7.39
CA ALA A 116 10.26 -11.24 6.16
C ALA A 116 8.93 -11.30 5.39
N ALA A 117 7.82 -11.52 6.10
CA ALA A 117 6.49 -11.55 5.50
C ALA A 117 6.07 -10.17 4.94
N VAL A 118 6.42 -9.05 5.58
CA VAL A 118 6.15 -7.71 5.02
C VAL A 118 6.92 -7.45 3.73
N VAL A 119 8.09 -8.06 3.52
CA VAL A 119 8.80 -7.99 2.23
C VAL A 119 7.94 -8.54 1.09
N SER A 120 7.10 -9.56 1.32
CA SER A 120 6.18 -10.05 0.29
C SER A 120 5.18 -8.98 -0.18
N ALA A 121 4.74 -8.10 0.73
CA ALA A 121 3.88 -6.97 0.35
C ALA A 121 4.65 -5.96 -0.53
N ALA A 122 5.91 -5.67 -0.19
CA ALA A 122 6.78 -4.81 -1.00
C ALA A 122 7.07 -5.43 -2.38
N ALA A 123 7.20 -6.75 -2.46
CA ALA A 123 7.36 -7.51 -3.70
C ALA A 123 6.07 -7.59 -4.53
N THR A 124 4.91 -7.29 -3.96
CA THR A 124 3.66 -7.05 -4.72
C THR A 124 3.64 -5.61 -5.23
N LYS A 125 3.95 -4.64 -4.35
CA LYS A 125 3.99 -3.21 -4.67
C LYS A 125 4.95 -2.48 -3.75
N ALA A 126 5.94 -1.81 -4.34
CA ALA A 126 7.08 -1.21 -3.63
C ALA A 126 6.67 -0.29 -2.46
N THR A 127 5.54 0.41 -2.57
CA THR A 127 5.03 1.33 -1.53
C THR A 127 4.79 0.65 -0.19
N ALA A 128 4.48 -0.65 -0.15
CA ALA A 128 4.31 -1.37 1.12
C ALA A 128 5.64 -1.55 1.89
N GLY A 129 6.78 -1.42 1.21
CA GLY A 129 8.11 -1.39 1.84
C GLY A 129 8.26 -0.28 2.88
N LEU A 130 7.46 0.80 2.79
CA LEU A 130 7.43 1.87 3.77
C LEU A 130 7.09 1.39 5.20
N VAL A 131 6.35 0.28 5.33
CA VAL A 131 5.94 -0.29 6.63
C VAL A 131 7.07 -1.08 7.30
N LEU A 132 8.01 -1.63 6.51
CA LEU A 132 9.09 -2.50 6.98
C LEU A 132 9.97 -1.89 8.09
N PRO A 133 10.48 -0.65 7.99
CA PRO A 133 11.31 -0.08 9.05
C PRO A 133 10.55 0.05 10.38
N PHE A 134 9.24 0.32 10.35
CA PHE A 134 8.43 0.39 11.55
C PHE A 134 8.25 -0.98 12.21
N VAL A 135 8.06 -2.04 11.41
CA VAL A 135 8.02 -3.43 11.92
C VAL A 135 9.34 -3.81 12.57
N ILE A 136 10.47 -3.43 11.96
CA ILE A 136 11.80 -3.68 12.52
C ILE A 136 12.00 -2.92 13.83
N LEU A 137 11.66 -1.63 13.88
CA LEU A 137 11.81 -0.79 15.07
C LEU A 137 10.89 -1.22 16.21
N GLY A 138 9.68 -1.69 15.88
CA GLY A 138 8.69 -2.23 16.81
C GLY A 138 8.97 -3.65 17.30
N ALA A 139 9.91 -4.36 16.68
CA ALA A 139 10.28 -5.71 17.11
C ALA A 139 11.12 -5.69 18.39
N ARG A 140 10.85 -6.65 19.29
CA ARG A 140 11.63 -6.84 20.53
C ARG A 140 13.13 -7.03 20.29
N ARG A 141 13.51 -7.67 19.18
CA ARG A 141 14.90 -7.93 18.77
C ARG A 141 15.13 -7.36 17.37
N ARG A 142 15.40 -6.06 17.29
CA ARG A 142 15.52 -5.30 16.03
C ARG A 142 16.49 -5.93 15.03
N LEU A 143 17.67 -6.37 15.47
CA LEU A 143 18.66 -7.03 14.60
C LEU A 143 18.15 -8.35 14.00
N ARG A 144 17.37 -9.13 14.76
CA ARG A 144 16.76 -10.34 14.22
C ARG A 144 15.66 -10.01 13.21
N ALA A 145 14.85 -8.99 13.48
CA ALA A 145 13.85 -8.50 12.52
C ALA A 145 14.50 -8.01 11.22
N LEU A 146 15.60 -7.25 11.32
CA LEU A 146 16.40 -6.85 10.17
C LEU A 146 16.95 -8.06 9.40
N GLY A 147 17.52 -9.05 10.09
CA GLY A 147 17.97 -10.30 9.46
C GLY A 147 16.85 -11.04 8.73
N GLY A 148 15.64 -11.07 9.29
CA GLY A 148 14.46 -11.62 8.61
C GLY A 148 14.06 -10.83 7.37
N ALA A 149 14.08 -9.50 7.44
CA ALA A 149 13.83 -8.64 6.28
C ALA A 149 14.85 -8.86 5.16
N LEU A 150 16.13 -8.92 5.50
CA LEU A 150 17.22 -9.17 4.54
C LEU A 150 17.08 -10.56 3.91
N ALA A 151 16.81 -11.59 4.71
CA ALA A 151 16.60 -12.95 4.21
C ALA A 151 15.37 -13.03 3.29
N GLY A 152 14.25 -12.42 3.67
CA GLY A 152 13.05 -12.34 2.83
C GLY A 152 13.32 -11.61 1.50
N THR A 153 14.09 -10.52 1.56
CA THR A 153 14.50 -9.77 0.36
C THR A 153 15.41 -10.60 -0.54
N ALA A 154 16.39 -11.31 0.02
CA ALA A 154 17.30 -12.17 -0.73
C ALA A 154 16.53 -13.32 -1.42
N VAL A 155 15.62 -13.99 -0.70
CA VAL A 155 14.81 -15.08 -1.26
C VAL A 155 13.89 -14.58 -2.39
N LEU A 156 13.15 -13.49 -2.16
CA LEU A 156 12.25 -12.94 -3.18
C LEU A 156 13.02 -12.32 -4.35
N GLY A 157 14.19 -11.73 -4.09
CA GLY A 157 15.11 -11.24 -5.12
C GLY A 157 15.66 -12.36 -5.99
N LEU A 158 16.03 -13.51 -5.38
CA LEU A 158 16.45 -14.70 -6.13
C LEU A 158 15.31 -15.26 -6.98
N ILE A 159 14.09 -15.37 -6.42
CA ILE A 159 12.91 -15.80 -7.19
C ILE A 159 12.67 -14.85 -8.37
N ALA A 160 12.74 -13.54 -8.15
CA ALA A 160 12.57 -12.55 -9.20
C ALA A 160 13.67 -12.66 -10.28
N LEU A 161 14.93 -12.85 -9.87
CA LEU A 161 16.05 -13.02 -10.79
C LEU A 161 15.90 -14.31 -11.62
N LEU A 162 15.47 -15.41 -11.01
CA LEU A 162 15.24 -16.67 -11.71
C LEU A 162 14.07 -16.58 -12.69
N ALA A 163 13.02 -15.84 -12.35
CA ALA A 163 11.84 -15.69 -13.19
C ALA A 163 12.01 -14.68 -14.34
N PHE A 164 12.74 -13.58 -14.09
CA PHE A 164 12.77 -12.43 -15.00
C PHE A 164 14.18 -12.08 -15.52
N GLY A 165 15.22 -12.78 -15.06
CA GLY A 165 16.61 -12.47 -15.40
C GLY A 165 17.00 -11.03 -15.05
N THR A 166 17.81 -10.41 -15.92
CA THR A 166 18.26 -9.01 -15.76
C THR A 166 17.14 -7.99 -16.02
N GLY A 167 15.98 -8.40 -16.56
CA GLY A 167 14.83 -7.53 -16.76
C GLY A 167 14.30 -6.87 -15.48
N LEU A 168 14.63 -7.45 -14.32
CA LEU A 168 14.37 -6.86 -13.00
C LEU A 168 15.01 -5.46 -12.84
N LEU A 169 16.13 -5.17 -13.50
CA LEU A 169 16.78 -3.87 -13.40
C LEU A 169 15.93 -2.74 -14.02
N GLY A 170 15.20 -3.06 -15.10
CA GLY A 170 14.28 -2.12 -15.74
C GLY A 170 13.09 -1.72 -14.86
N TYR A 171 12.78 -2.51 -13.83
CA TYR A 171 11.72 -2.19 -12.85
C TYR A 171 11.97 -0.85 -12.14
N LEU A 172 13.23 -0.53 -11.84
CA LEU A 172 13.59 0.72 -11.17
C LEU A 172 13.29 1.93 -12.06
N ASP A 173 13.51 1.81 -13.37
CA ASP A 173 13.20 2.85 -14.34
C ASP A 173 11.69 3.05 -14.48
N VAL A 174 10.90 1.99 -14.44
CA VAL A 174 9.43 2.05 -14.42
C VAL A 174 8.93 2.81 -13.20
N LEU A 175 9.46 2.50 -12.01
CA LEU A 175 9.12 3.22 -10.79
C LEU A 175 9.52 4.70 -10.86
N ALA A 176 10.70 5.00 -11.41
CA ALA A 176 11.16 6.38 -11.60
C ALA A 176 10.26 7.15 -12.58
N ARG A 177 9.83 6.52 -13.67
CA ARG A 177 8.84 7.08 -14.62
C ARG A 177 7.52 7.37 -13.91
N GLN A 178 7.00 6.43 -13.13
CA GLN A 178 5.74 6.62 -12.41
C GLN A 178 5.83 7.74 -11.35
N GLY A 179 6.96 7.87 -10.65
CA GLY A 179 7.18 8.98 -9.71
C GLY A 179 7.10 10.36 -10.38
N ARG A 180 7.41 10.44 -11.68
CA ARG A 180 7.28 11.67 -12.49
C ARG A 180 5.86 11.91 -12.98
N SER A 181 4.92 10.98 -12.81
CA SER A 181 3.53 11.16 -13.22
C SER A 181 2.72 12.00 -12.24
N VAL A 182 1.65 12.61 -12.74
CA VAL A 182 0.67 13.35 -11.95
C VAL A 182 -0.69 12.72 -12.21
N SER A 183 -1.38 12.36 -11.14
CA SER A 183 -2.71 11.78 -11.20
C SER A 183 -3.75 12.88 -11.02
N THR A 184 -4.89 12.72 -11.69
CA THR A 184 -6.02 13.63 -11.50
C THR A 184 -6.60 13.59 -10.08
N TYR A 185 -6.28 12.56 -9.28
CA TYR A 185 -6.75 12.43 -7.89
C TYR A 185 -5.84 13.11 -6.87
N SER A 186 -4.70 13.67 -7.30
CA SER A 186 -3.81 14.36 -6.37
C SER A 186 -4.31 15.76 -6.07
N ILE A 187 -4.44 16.07 -4.78
CA ILE A 187 -4.80 17.41 -4.29
C ILE A 187 -3.86 18.51 -4.83
N TRP A 188 -2.61 18.15 -5.15
CA TRP A 188 -1.62 19.08 -5.67
C TRP A 188 -1.93 19.54 -7.09
N LEU A 189 -2.62 18.72 -7.89
CA LEU A 189 -3.08 19.13 -9.20
C LEU A 189 -4.21 20.16 -9.06
N ASP A 190 -5.16 19.92 -8.16
CA ASP A 190 -6.27 20.84 -7.93
C ASP A 190 -5.78 22.19 -7.40
N LEU A 191 -4.86 22.17 -6.43
CA LEU A 191 -4.22 23.39 -5.91
C LEU A 191 -3.42 24.12 -6.99
N ALA A 192 -2.70 23.39 -7.85
CA ALA A 192 -1.99 23.99 -8.97
C ALA A 192 -2.94 24.69 -9.94
N ARG A 193 -4.06 24.04 -10.28
CA ARG A 193 -5.11 24.60 -11.15
C ARG A 193 -5.78 25.84 -10.56
N LEU A 194 -6.06 25.83 -9.25
CA LEU A 194 -6.58 27.01 -8.54
C LEU A 194 -5.57 28.17 -8.58
N GLY A 195 -4.27 27.87 -8.59
CA GLY A 195 -3.20 28.85 -8.79
C GLY A 195 -2.92 29.22 -10.25
N GLY A 196 -3.75 28.80 -11.22
CA GLY A 196 -3.62 29.12 -12.64
C GLY A 196 -2.66 28.22 -13.43
N TRP A 197 -2.17 27.12 -12.85
CA TRP A 197 -1.26 26.20 -13.53
C TRP A 197 -2.00 25.05 -14.22
N ALA A 198 -1.54 24.67 -15.42
CA ALA A 198 -2.09 23.52 -16.14
C ALA A 198 -1.79 22.17 -15.46
N THR A 199 -0.67 22.08 -14.74
CA THR A 199 -0.21 20.91 -14.00
C THR A 199 0.58 21.32 -12.76
N VAL A 200 1.01 20.35 -11.96
CA VAL A 200 1.84 20.59 -10.78
C VAL A 200 3.14 21.33 -11.19
N PRO A 201 3.47 22.49 -10.59
CA PRO A 201 4.60 23.30 -11.01
C PRO A 201 5.95 22.57 -10.92
N PRO A 202 6.94 22.95 -11.75
CA PRO A 202 8.31 22.48 -11.60
C PRO A 202 8.83 22.70 -10.18
N GLY A 203 9.57 21.74 -9.64
CA GLY A 203 10.13 21.81 -8.28
C GLY A 203 9.16 21.47 -7.14
N MET A 204 7.84 21.58 -7.34
CA MET A 204 6.86 21.23 -6.30
C MET A 204 7.02 19.79 -5.81
N LYS A 205 7.25 18.83 -6.72
CA LYS A 205 7.53 17.44 -6.37
C LYS A 205 8.74 17.26 -5.46
N LEU A 206 9.80 18.05 -5.67
CA LEU A 206 10.98 18.03 -4.82
C LEU A 206 10.64 18.53 -3.41
N VAL A 207 9.92 19.65 -3.31
CA VAL A 207 9.45 20.21 -2.03
C VAL A 207 8.60 19.18 -1.27
N LEU A 208 7.61 18.59 -1.94
CA LEU A 208 6.76 17.54 -1.36
C LEU A 208 7.57 16.32 -0.90
N GLY A 209 8.57 15.91 -1.70
CA GLY A 209 9.50 14.83 -1.35
C GLY A 209 10.34 15.15 -0.11
N VAL A 210 10.85 16.38 0.02
CA VAL A 210 11.60 16.83 1.21
C VAL A 210 10.71 16.85 2.45
N ILE A 211 9.49 17.38 2.33
CA ILE A 211 8.51 17.37 3.44
C ILE A 211 8.20 15.92 3.85
N PHE A 212 7.98 15.04 2.88
CA PHE A 212 7.72 13.62 3.15
C PHE A 212 8.91 12.97 3.87
N ALA A 213 10.14 13.21 3.40
CA ALA A 213 11.35 12.67 4.03
C ALA A 213 11.50 13.16 5.49
N ALA A 214 11.21 14.43 5.76
CA ALA A 214 11.22 14.98 7.11
C ALA A 214 10.18 14.32 8.03
N VAL A 215 8.94 14.16 7.53
CA VAL A 215 7.86 13.48 8.29
C VAL A 215 8.21 12.01 8.53
N LEU A 216 8.71 11.30 7.52
CA LEU A 216 9.14 9.92 7.64
C LEU A 216 10.25 9.76 8.68
N ALA A 217 11.30 10.59 8.61
CA ALA A 217 12.39 10.59 9.59
C ALA A 217 11.86 10.86 11.01
N ALA A 218 10.98 11.85 11.17
CA ALA A 218 10.37 12.16 12.46
C ALA A 218 9.52 10.99 13.00
N SER A 219 8.74 10.31 12.15
CA SER A 219 7.97 9.13 12.53
C SER A 219 8.88 7.97 12.94
N LEU A 220 9.95 7.71 12.19
CA LEU A 220 10.94 6.67 12.51
C LEU A 220 11.66 6.95 13.83
N VAL A 221 12.08 8.19 14.07
CA VAL A 221 12.73 8.60 15.33
C VAL A 221 11.77 8.43 16.51
N GLN A 222 10.50 8.83 16.38
CA GLN A 222 9.50 8.63 17.43
C GLN A 222 9.27 7.15 17.73
N THR A 223 9.14 6.31 16.70
CA THR A 223 9.03 4.86 16.88
C THR A 223 10.29 4.26 17.50
N ALA A 224 11.48 4.71 17.11
CA ALA A 224 12.74 4.26 17.70
C ALA A 224 12.84 4.60 19.20
N ARG A 225 12.26 5.74 19.60
CA ARG A 225 12.11 6.21 20.99
C ARG A 225 10.98 5.50 21.77
N GLY A 226 10.29 4.53 21.18
CA GLY A 226 9.31 3.68 21.86
C GLY A 226 7.84 4.04 21.63
N HIS A 227 7.54 4.98 20.74
CA HIS A 227 6.15 5.22 20.32
C HIS A 227 5.61 4.02 19.51
N ASP A 228 4.29 3.84 19.52
CA ASP A 228 3.62 2.75 18.81
C ASP A 228 3.99 2.73 17.32
N TRP A 229 4.55 1.61 16.86
CA TRP A 229 5.09 1.47 15.52
C TRP A 229 4.00 1.38 14.44
N ILE A 230 2.80 0.88 14.77
CA ILE A 230 1.66 0.84 13.84
C ILE A 230 1.17 2.26 13.59
N ALA A 231 1.09 3.08 14.65
CA ALA A 231 0.77 4.50 14.53
C ALA A 231 1.83 5.25 13.71
N GLY A 232 3.12 4.99 13.96
CA GLY A 232 4.22 5.54 13.18
C GLY A 232 4.12 5.21 11.69
N ALA A 233 3.90 3.93 11.36
CA ALA A 233 3.70 3.48 9.99
C ALA A 233 2.46 4.13 9.35
N GLY A 234 1.34 4.20 10.08
CA GLY A 234 0.11 4.80 9.59
C GLY A 234 0.26 6.30 9.28
N TRP A 235 0.94 7.06 10.12
CA TRP A 235 1.24 8.48 9.85
C TRP A 235 2.18 8.65 8.66
N ALA A 236 3.21 7.81 8.54
CA ALA A 236 4.11 7.84 7.38
C ALA A 236 3.38 7.51 6.07
N VAL A 237 2.50 6.50 6.07
CA VAL A 237 1.67 6.16 4.91
C VAL A 237 0.70 7.30 4.59
N LEU A 238 0.02 7.87 5.59
CA LEU A 238 -0.87 9.01 5.35
C LEU A 238 -0.11 10.20 4.75
N ALA A 239 1.08 10.51 5.28
CA ALA A 239 1.93 11.56 4.74
C ALA A 239 2.31 11.28 3.28
N LEU A 240 2.70 10.05 2.94
CA LEU A 240 2.96 9.64 1.55
C LEU A 240 1.74 9.89 0.65
N LEU A 241 0.55 9.48 1.08
CA LEU A 241 -0.67 9.61 0.28
C LEU A 241 -1.10 11.08 0.10
N VAL A 242 -0.89 11.92 1.11
CA VAL A 242 -1.18 13.36 1.02
C VAL A 242 -0.15 14.07 0.14
N LEU A 243 1.13 13.72 0.24
CA LEU A 243 2.24 14.44 -0.41
C LEU A 243 2.58 13.93 -1.82
N THR A 244 2.02 12.79 -2.24
CA THR A 244 2.27 12.26 -3.60
C THR A 244 1.47 13.01 -4.67
N THR A 245 2.10 13.26 -5.81
CA THR A 245 1.41 13.74 -7.02
C THR A 245 0.77 12.60 -7.80
N TRP A 246 1.14 11.36 -7.52
CA TRP A 246 0.57 10.15 -8.12
C TRP A 246 -0.27 9.43 -7.06
N LEU A 247 -1.51 9.87 -6.91
CA LEU A 247 -2.48 9.34 -5.95
C LEU A 247 -3.61 8.64 -6.71
N LEU A 248 -4.07 7.49 -6.20
CA LEU A 248 -5.24 6.79 -6.74
C LEU A 248 -6.12 6.32 -5.57
N PRO A 249 -7.45 6.25 -5.73
CA PRO A 249 -8.37 6.02 -4.61
C PRO A 249 -8.09 4.75 -3.81
N TRP A 250 -7.73 3.67 -4.50
CA TRP A 250 -7.47 2.38 -3.88
C TRP A 250 -6.17 2.32 -3.06
N TYR A 251 -5.30 3.35 -3.10
CA TYR A 251 -4.07 3.40 -2.29
C TYR A 251 -4.38 3.47 -0.79
N VAL A 252 -5.60 3.87 -0.41
CA VAL A 252 -6.08 3.83 0.98
C VAL A 252 -6.07 2.41 1.57
N ALA A 253 -6.02 1.37 0.75
CA ALA A 253 -5.87 -0.02 1.19
C ALA A 253 -4.63 -0.25 2.06
N LEU A 254 -3.54 0.48 1.82
CA LEU A 254 -2.34 0.43 2.65
C LEU A 254 -2.54 1.14 4.00
N LEU A 255 -3.31 2.24 4.00
CA LEU A 255 -3.48 3.13 5.15
C LEU A 255 -4.53 2.63 6.14
N LEU A 256 -5.71 2.24 5.64
CA LEU A 256 -6.88 1.88 6.44
C LEU A 256 -6.57 0.87 7.56
N PRO A 257 -5.91 -0.28 7.29
CA PRO A 257 -5.61 -1.24 8.35
C PRO A 257 -4.64 -0.70 9.41
N LEU A 258 -3.64 0.10 9.00
CA LEU A 258 -2.71 0.72 9.94
C LEU A 258 -3.44 1.72 10.85
N ALA A 259 -4.28 2.58 10.27
CA ALA A 259 -5.08 3.52 11.03
C ALA A 259 -6.08 2.83 11.98
N ALA A 260 -6.73 1.75 11.50
CA ALA A 260 -7.67 0.97 12.29
C ALA A 260 -7.02 0.31 13.52
N LEU A 261 -5.80 -0.23 13.35
CA LEU A 261 -5.09 -0.97 14.38
C LEU A 261 -4.26 -0.06 15.31
N ALA A 262 -3.91 1.15 14.88
CA ALA A 262 -3.15 2.09 15.69
C ALA A 262 -3.92 2.58 16.93
N PRO A 263 -3.27 2.79 18.08
CA PRO A 263 -3.87 3.44 19.26
C PRO A 263 -4.11 4.95 19.10
N SER A 264 -4.27 5.47 17.87
CA SER A 264 -4.38 6.91 17.60
C SER A 264 -5.77 7.28 17.08
N ARG A 265 -6.54 8.03 17.86
CA ARG A 265 -7.81 8.63 17.40
C ARG A 265 -7.58 9.67 16.30
N ARG A 266 -6.50 10.46 16.43
CA ARG A 266 -6.12 11.49 15.44
C ARG A 266 -5.81 10.88 14.08
N LEU A 267 -5.08 9.77 14.04
CA LEU A 267 -4.77 9.07 12.80
C LEU A 267 -6.04 8.56 12.12
N ARG A 268 -6.95 7.92 12.87
CA ARG A 268 -8.24 7.46 12.33
C ARG A 268 -9.07 8.59 11.76
N ALA A 269 -9.18 9.71 12.49
CA ALA A 269 -9.90 10.89 12.03
C ALA A 269 -9.26 11.47 10.75
N ALA A 270 -7.93 11.61 10.72
CA ALA A 270 -7.21 12.11 9.55
C ALA A 270 -7.34 11.17 8.34
N THR A 271 -7.31 9.85 8.54
CA THR A 271 -7.58 8.86 7.49
C THR A 271 -8.99 8.98 6.95
N LEU A 272 -10.01 9.14 7.81
CA LEU A 272 -11.39 9.32 7.36
C LEU A 272 -11.58 10.64 6.61
N ALA A 273 -10.98 11.74 7.09
CA ALA A 273 -11.00 13.02 6.40
C ALA A 273 -10.32 12.93 5.01
N PHE A 274 -9.19 12.23 4.93
CA PHE A 274 -8.51 11.96 3.66
C PHE A 274 -9.36 11.11 2.71
N CYS A 275 -10.02 10.05 3.21
CA CYS A 275 -10.98 9.27 2.41
C CYS A 275 -12.16 10.12 1.93
N ALA A 276 -12.71 10.98 2.79
CA ALA A 276 -13.81 11.87 2.43
C ALA A 276 -13.38 12.87 1.33
N LEU A 277 -12.18 13.45 1.45
CA LEU A 277 -11.62 14.34 0.44
C LEU A 277 -11.49 13.65 -0.93
N LEU A 278 -11.01 12.41 -0.95
CA LEU A 278 -10.92 11.60 -2.18
C LEU A 278 -12.28 11.27 -2.80
N LEU A 279 -13.33 11.12 -1.98
CA LEU A 279 -14.69 10.93 -2.49
C LEU A 279 -15.27 12.24 -3.02
N VAL A 280 -15.11 13.35 -2.29
CA VAL A 280 -15.70 14.65 -2.65
C VAL A 280 -15.08 15.23 -3.91
N THR A 281 -13.76 15.08 -4.11
CA THR A 281 -13.09 15.47 -5.37
C THR A 281 -13.60 14.70 -6.60
N ARG A 282 -14.48 13.71 -6.41
CA ARG A 282 -14.94 12.75 -7.43
C ARG A 282 -16.43 12.52 -7.47
N LEU A 283 -17.19 13.00 -6.48
CA LEU A 283 -18.58 13.29 -6.72
C LEU A 283 -18.59 14.34 -7.83
N PRO A 284 -19.22 14.10 -8.99
CA PRO A 284 -19.70 15.22 -9.75
C PRO A 284 -20.60 15.96 -8.76
N LEU A 285 -20.09 17.05 -8.17
CA LEU A 285 -20.98 18.01 -7.54
C LEU A 285 -22.03 18.26 -8.63
N LEU A 286 -23.29 18.19 -8.25
CA LEU A 286 -24.50 18.43 -9.05
C LEU A 286 -24.55 19.87 -9.59
N LEU A 287 -23.44 20.30 -10.19
CA LEU A 287 -23.07 21.59 -10.73
C LEU A 287 -22.32 21.29 -12.04
N ALA A 288 -22.98 20.50 -12.88
CA ALA A 288 -22.86 20.55 -14.33
C ALA A 288 -24.21 21.06 -14.85
#